data_AF-A0A6L8I1P2-F1
#
_entry.id   AF-A0A6L8I1P2-F1
#
_cell.length_a   1.000
_cell.length_b   1.000
_cell.length_c   1.000
_cell.angle_alpha   90.00
_cell.angle_beta   90.00
_cell.angle_gamma   90.00
#
_symmetry.space_group_name_H-M   'P 1'
#
loop_
_entity.id
_entity.type
_entity.pdbx_description
1 polymer ?
#
loop_
_entity_poly.entity_id
_entity_poly.type
_entity_poly.pdbx_seq_one_letter_code
_entity_poly.pdbx_strand_id
1 'polypeptide(L)'
;MALLREVAETRGKVKAAEALGVSFRTLARAVESGRLTGRMADALERHLREVRGSVTTVVEPDQADGLDQRVELLEASVAQLQTRVETMAAVVGALQKDQAQTLGQWERRLDRAEARQVAVNGSGDETTPTVKGAMEGMREPSQVRLPRRPYPQLVTVEPEEGEELIYGEAMPAITEWRGARRMLDEARRRLDKLDARQRMLELEIRLVGDHELTLPPAVYPWDRADRRDEVWRRKQSLEDLRVERNRAVLWRWVRRLLTLGLWWR
;
A
#
# COMPACT_ATOMS: atom_id res chain seq x y z
N MET A 1 10.88 48.61 0.60
CA MET A 1 10.34 48.16 -0.70
C MET A 1 9.76 46.76 -0.66
N ALA A 2 10.53 45.74 -0.24
CA ALA A 2 10.01 44.38 -0.01
C ALA A 2 8.77 44.38 0.89
N LEU A 3 8.84 45.12 2.00
CA LEU A 3 7.74 45.30 2.95
C LEU A 3 6.45 45.90 2.35
N LEU A 4 6.55 46.80 1.36
CA LEU A 4 5.35 47.38 0.75
C LEU A 4 4.66 46.36 -0.17
N ARG A 5 5.44 45.53 -0.88
CA ARG A 5 4.89 44.43 -1.70
C ARG A 5 4.26 43.36 -0.81
N GLU A 6 4.96 42.97 0.26
CA GLU A 6 4.47 41.99 1.23
C GLU A 6 3.15 42.43 1.89
N VAL A 7 3.05 43.69 2.32
CA VAL A 7 1.80 44.25 2.87
C VAL A 7 0.68 44.32 1.81
N ALA A 8 1.02 44.64 0.56
CA ALA A 8 0.04 44.69 -0.54
C ALA A 8 -0.43 43.30 -0.98
N GLU A 9 0.42 42.28 -0.88
CA GLU A 9 0.10 40.88 -1.19
C GLU A 9 -0.71 40.23 -0.07
N THR A 10 -0.33 40.44 1.19
CA THR A 10 -1.00 39.84 2.36
C THR A 10 -2.38 40.43 2.63
N ARG A 11 -2.56 41.75 2.48
CA ARG A 11 -3.84 42.43 2.78
C ARG A 11 -4.68 42.74 1.55
N GLY A 12 -4.11 42.60 0.36
CA GLY A 12 -4.68 43.08 -0.89
C GLY A 12 -4.46 44.57 -1.10
N LYS A 13 -4.19 44.95 -2.36
CA LYS A 13 -3.76 46.30 -2.76
C LYS A 13 -4.71 47.44 -2.34
N VAL A 14 -6.02 47.20 -2.27
CA VAL A 14 -7.02 48.21 -1.88
C VAL A 14 -6.96 48.50 -0.37
N LYS A 15 -6.96 47.44 0.45
CA LYS A 15 -6.88 47.57 1.92
C LYS A 15 -5.52 48.08 2.38
N ALA A 16 -4.45 47.73 1.67
CA ALA A 16 -3.12 48.26 1.91
C ALA A 16 -3.04 49.78 1.62
N ALA A 17 -3.73 50.26 0.58
CA ALA A 17 -3.78 51.69 0.26
C ALA A 17 -4.55 52.48 1.32
N GLU A 18 -5.67 51.94 1.79
CA GLU A 18 -6.47 52.50 2.87
C GLU A 18 -5.69 52.56 4.19
N ALA A 19 -5.00 51.48 4.58
CA ALA A 19 -4.17 51.43 5.78
C ALA A 19 -2.99 52.43 5.74
N LEU A 20 -2.48 52.73 4.55
CA LEU A 20 -1.41 53.69 4.35
C LEU A 20 -1.92 55.13 4.12
N GLY A 21 -3.24 55.34 4.13
CA GLY A 21 -3.87 56.65 3.94
C GLY A 21 -3.60 57.26 2.55
N VAL A 22 -3.40 56.41 1.54
CA VAL A 22 -3.09 56.83 0.17
C VAL A 22 -4.08 56.23 -0.83
N SER A 23 -4.25 56.90 -1.98
CA SER A 23 -5.10 56.35 -3.03
C SER A 23 -4.51 55.04 -3.58
N PHE A 24 -5.39 54.12 -3.99
CA PHE A 24 -4.99 52.86 -4.64
C PHE A 24 -4.05 53.08 -5.85
N ARG A 25 -4.32 54.11 -6.66
CA ARG A 25 -3.45 54.45 -7.81
C ARG A 25 -2.06 54.90 -7.36
N THR A 26 -1.97 55.63 -6.26
CA THR A 26 -0.69 56.06 -5.68
C THR A 26 0.11 54.88 -5.15
N LEU A 27 -0.56 53.92 -4.50
CA LEU A 27 0.08 52.68 -4.03
C LEU A 27 0.54 51.80 -5.19
N ALA A 28 -0.30 51.58 -6.21
CA ALA A 28 0.05 50.80 -7.39
C ALA A 28 1.25 51.42 -8.13
N ARG A 29 1.24 52.75 -8.33
CA ARG A 29 2.35 53.46 -8.96
C ARG A 29 3.63 53.40 -8.12
N ALA A 30 3.55 53.41 -6.80
CA ALA A 30 4.72 53.26 -5.92
C ALA A 30 5.30 51.83 -5.94
N VAL A 31 4.45 50.81 -6.05
CA VAL A 31 4.87 49.41 -6.23
C VAL A 31 5.61 49.22 -7.57
N GLU A 32 5.10 49.82 -8.64
CA GLU A 32 5.64 49.72 -10.01
C GLU A 32 6.88 50.59 -10.23
N SER A 33 6.84 51.86 -9.79
CA SER A 33 7.96 52.81 -9.97
C SER A 33 9.09 52.61 -8.97
N GLY A 34 8.86 51.81 -7.92
CA GLY A 34 9.85 51.56 -6.88
C GLY A 34 10.14 52.75 -5.96
N ARG A 35 9.36 53.84 -6.04
CA ARG A 35 9.57 55.06 -5.26
C ARG A 35 8.47 55.24 -4.21
N LEU A 36 8.87 55.36 -2.95
CA LEU A 36 7.97 55.68 -1.84
C LEU A 36 7.82 57.20 -1.72
N THR A 37 6.59 57.65 -1.47
CA THR A 37 6.36 59.03 -1.03
C THR A 37 6.65 59.12 0.48
N GLY A 38 7.08 60.28 0.98
CA GLY A 38 7.42 60.46 2.41
C GLY A 38 6.29 60.01 3.35
N ARG A 39 5.04 60.35 3.02
CA ARG A 39 3.85 59.90 3.79
C ARG A 39 3.68 58.38 3.84
N MET A 40 4.04 57.65 2.77
CA MET A 40 3.97 56.18 2.74
C MET A 40 5.10 55.55 3.57
N ALA A 41 6.28 56.17 3.59
CA ALA A 41 7.37 55.74 4.45
C ALA A 41 6.99 55.91 5.93
N ASP A 42 6.44 57.07 6.31
CA ASP A 42 6.00 57.34 7.68
C ASP A 42 4.84 56.43 8.12
N ALA A 43 3.93 56.09 7.20
CA ALA A 43 2.83 55.16 7.48
C ALA A 43 3.32 53.71 7.62
N LEU A 44 4.26 53.27 6.79
CA LEU A 44 4.90 51.97 6.93
C LEU A 44 5.70 51.87 8.22
N GLU A 45 6.41 52.93 8.61
CA GLU A 45 7.19 52.94 9.84
C GLU A 45 6.30 52.86 11.09
N ARG A 46 5.17 53.59 11.09
CA ARG A 46 4.14 53.44 12.13
C ARG A 46 3.60 52.02 12.20
N HIS A 47 3.28 51.43 11.04
CA HIS A 47 2.78 50.06 11.00
C HIS A 47 3.80 49.03 11.48
N LEU A 48 5.09 49.22 11.16
CA LEU A 48 6.16 48.36 11.67
C LEU A 48 6.36 48.51 13.18
N ARG A 49 6.17 49.70 13.74
CA ARG A 49 6.20 49.89 15.20
C ARG A 49 5.00 49.24 15.88
N GLU A 50 3.82 49.28 15.28
CA GLU A 50 2.64 48.56 15.77
C GLU A 50 2.84 47.04 15.73
N VAL A 51 3.32 46.50 14.60
CA VAL A 51 3.59 45.06 14.46
C VAL A 51 4.73 44.63 15.36
N ARG A 52 5.81 45.41 15.48
CA ARG A 52 6.93 45.09 16.39
C ARG A 52 6.53 45.24 17.86
N GLY A 53 5.66 46.20 18.19
CA GLY A 53 5.05 46.33 19.52
C GLY A 53 4.03 45.24 19.82
N SER A 54 3.40 44.64 18.80
CA SER A 54 2.55 43.46 18.94
C SER A 54 3.34 42.15 18.93
N VAL A 55 4.61 42.10 18.51
CA VAL A 55 5.45 40.89 18.64
C VAL A 55 5.84 40.64 20.11
N THR A 56 5.67 41.63 21.00
CA THR A 56 5.68 41.43 22.46
C THR A 56 4.32 41.08 23.04
N THR A 57 3.31 40.73 22.22
CA THR A 57 2.11 40.07 22.76
C THR A 57 2.51 38.67 23.18
N VAL A 58 2.67 38.51 24.49
CA VAL A 58 2.39 37.30 25.27
C VAL A 58 1.94 36.15 24.38
N VAL A 59 2.87 35.24 24.05
CA VAL A 59 2.49 33.88 23.66
C VAL A 59 1.62 33.40 24.82
N GLU A 60 0.32 33.26 24.60
CA GLU A 60 -0.55 32.76 25.65
C GLU A 60 0.01 31.41 26.13
N PRO A 61 0.08 31.17 27.46
CA PRO A 61 0.65 29.93 27.99
C PRO A 61 0.02 28.68 27.35
N ASP A 62 -1.25 28.76 26.97
CA ASP A 62 -2.01 27.70 26.30
C ASP A 62 -1.47 27.33 24.89
N GLN A 63 -0.86 28.28 24.17
CA GLN A 63 -0.20 28.01 22.88
C GLN A 63 1.21 27.45 23.05
N ALA A 64 1.95 27.86 24.09
CA ALA A 64 3.25 27.29 24.41
C ALA A 64 3.11 25.84 24.89
N ASP A 65 2.17 25.58 25.79
CA ASP A 65 1.83 24.24 26.29
C ASP A 65 1.35 23.32 25.16
N GLY A 66 0.60 23.86 24.19
CA GLY A 66 0.16 23.12 23.01
C GLY A 66 1.29 22.77 22.02
N LEU A 67 2.38 23.55 21.99
CA LEU A 67 3.57 23.24 21.19
C LEU A 67 4.44 22.20 21.88
N ASP A 68 4.62 22.31 23.20
CA ASP A 68 5.40 21.35 23.99
C ASP A 68 4.75 19.95 23.94
N GLN A 69 3.42 19.86 24.09
CA GLN A 69 2.71 18.59 23.92
C GLN A 69 2.86 18.00 22.51
N ARG A 70 2.92 18.85 21.47
CA ARG A 70 3.15 18.39 20.09
C ARG A 70 4.58 17.89 19.90
N VAL A 71 5.56 18.52 20.54
CA VAL A 71 6.96 18.06 20.51
C VAL A 71 7.08 16.71 21.22
N GLU A 72 6.51 16.55 22.42
CA GLU A 72 6.52 15.27 23.14
C GLU A 72 5.84 14.14 22.35
N LEU A 73 4.69 14.41 21.71
CA LEU A 73 4.01 13.45 20.86
C LEU A 73 4.85 13.07 19.62
N LEU A 74 5.55 14.04 19.04
CA LEU A 74 6.45 13.79 17.91
C LEU A 74 7.66 12.97 18.35
N GLU A 75 8.27 13.29 19.48
CA GLU A 75 9.39 12.53 20.06
C GLU A 75 8.99 11.08 20.37
N ALA A 76 7.81 10.88 20.97
CA ALA A 76 7.26 9.54 21.21
C ALA A 76 7.02 8.78 19.89
N SER A 77 6.52 9.46 18.86
CA SER A 77 6.30 8.86 17.53
C SER A 77 7.63 8.50 16.85
N VAL A 78 8.67 9.34 16.98
CA VAL A 78 10.01 9.09 16.43
C VAL A 78 10.65 7.90 17.14
N ALA A 79 10.56 7.83 18.47
CA ALA A 79 11.04 6.69 19.24
C ALA A 79 10.34 5.38 18.81
N GLN A 80 9.01 5.42 18.64
CA GLN A 80 8.26 4.25 18.16
C GLN A 80 8.67 3.82 16.74
N LEU A 81 8.92 4.78 15.85
CA LEU A 81 9.41 4.50 14.50
C LEU A 81 10.83 3.91 14.51
N GLN A 82 11.71 4.41 15.37
CA GLN A 82 13.06 3.85 15.55
C GLN A 82 13.00 2.39 16.00
N THR A 83 12.17 2.05 16.99
CA THR A 83 11.99 0.65 17.42
C THR A 83 11.44 -0.23 16.30
N ARG A 84 10.51 0.29 15.48
CA ARG A 84 9.99 -0.44 14.30
C ARG A 84 11.06 -0.66 13.24
N VAL A 85 11.94 0.31 13.02
CA VAL A 85 13.07 0.16 12.07
C VAL A 85 14.05 -0.89 12.58
N GLU A 86 14.39 -0.88 13.87
CA GLU A 86 15.29 -1.87 14.48
C GLU A 86 14.72 -3.29 14.41
N THR A 87 13.44 -3.46 14.72
CA THR A 87 12.76 -4.75 14.58
C THR A 87 12.69 -5.23 13.13
N MET A 88 12.42 -4.35 12.17
CA MET A 88 12.47 -4.69 10.75
C MET A 88 13.89 -5.07 10.31
N ALA A 89 14.92 -4.36 10.76
CA ALA A 89 16.31 -4.68 10.47
C ALA A 89 16.70 -6.07 11.02
N ALA A 90 16.24 -6.40 12.22
CA ALA A 90 16.45 -7.74 12.80
C ALA A 90 15.76 -8.85 11.99
N VAL A 91 14.52 -8.62 11.53
CA VAL A 91 13.78 -9.56 10.67
C VAL A 91 14.48 -9.74 9.32
N VAL A 92 14.93 -8.65 8.69
CA VAL A 92 15.67 -8.72 7.42
C VAL A 92 16.98 -9.49 7.59
N GLY A 93 17.72 -9.25 8.68
CA GLY A 93 18.94 -10.01 8.99
C GLY A 93 18.68 -11.50 9.18
N ALA A 94 17.60 -11.87 9.87
CA ALA A 94 17.19 -13.26 10.02
C ALA A 94 16.82 -13.91 8.68
N LEU A 95 16.08 -13.20 7.83
CA LEU A 95 15.68 -13.67 6.51
C LEU A 95 16.89 -13.88 5.58
N GLN A 96 17.86 -12.97 5.59
CA GLN A 96 19.10 -13.12 4.82
C GLN A 96 19.89 -14.34 5.27
N LYS A 97 19.95 -14.61 6.57
CA LYS A 97 20.60 -15.81 7.11
C LYS A 97 19.90 -17.10 6.67
N ASP A 98 18.57 -17.10 6.69
CA ASP A 98 17.77 -18.25 6.23
C ASP A 98 17.92 -18.49 4.72
N GLN A 99 17.95 -17.43 3.91
CA GLN A 99 18.26 -17.51 2.49
C GLN A 99 19.67 -18.08 2.23
N ALA A 100 20.68 -17.64 2.97
CA ALA A 100 22.03 -18.20 2.85
C ALA A 100 22.08 -19.69 3.22
N GLN A 101 21.33 -20.10 4.25
CA GLN A 101 21.25 -21.50 4.65
C GLN A 101 20.53 -22.37 3.63
N THR A 102 19.42 -21.89 3.07
CA THR A 102 18.67 -22.61 2.04
C THR A 102 19.48 -22.73 0.74
N LEU A 103 20.13 -21.67 0.29
CA LEU A 103 21.03 -21.70 -0.87
C LEU A 103 22.16 -22.72 -0.67
N GLY A 104 22.83 -22.70 0.49
CA GLY A 104 23.87 -23.70 0.80
C GLY A 104 23.35 -25.14 0.94
N GLN A 105 22.08 -25.35 1.26
CA GLN A 105 21.46 -26.68 1.18
C GLN A 105 21.19 -27.10 -0.28
N TRP A 106 20.78 -26.16 -1.13
CA TRP A 106 20.55 -26.40 -2.55
C TRP A 106 21.86 -26.71 -3.29
N GLU A 107 22.93 -25.95 -3.06
CA GLU A 107 24.26 -26.22 -3.63
C GLU A 107 24.73 -27.64 -3.28
N ARG A 108 24.66 -28.02 -1.99
CA ARG A 108 25.01 -29.39 -1.57
C ARG A 108 24.12 -30.49 -2.14
N ARG A 109 22.88 -30.17 -2.53
CA ARG A 109 21.99 -31.12 -3.22
C ARG A 109 22.35 -31.22 -4.70
N LEU A 110 22.74 -30.10 -5.31
CA LEU A 110 23.21 -30.05 -6.68
C LEU A 110 24.53 -30.81 -6.82
N ASP A 111 25.52 -30.56 -5.97
CA ASP A 111 26.80 -31.28 -5.95
C ASP A 111 26.60 -32.79 -5.82
N ARG A 112 25.66 -33.22 -4.96
CA ARG A 112 25.31 -34.64 -4.80
C ARG A 112 24.59 -35.21 -6.02
N ALA A 113 23.80 -34.42 -6.72
CA ALA A 113 23.13 -34.84 -7.95
C ALA A 113 24.13 -34.95 -9.12
N GLU A 114 25.03 -33.98 -9.25
CA GLU A 114 26.11 -33.99 -10.22
C GLU A 114 27.07 -35.16 -9.99
N ALA A 115 27.48 -35.41 -8.74
CA ALA A 115 28.30 -36.57 -8.39
C ALA A 115 27.61 -37.91 -8.73
N ARG A 116 26.29 -38.00 -8.54
CA ARG A 116 25.51 -39.19 -8.96
C ARG A 116 25.42 -39.32 -10.46
N GLN A 117 25.26 -38.21 -11.18
CA GLN A 117 25.21 -38.21 -12.65
C GLN A 117 26.55 -38.61 -13.25
N VAL A 118 27.68 -38.13 -12.69
CA VAL A 118 29.03 -38.56 -13.08
C VAL A 118 29.26 -40.03 -12.73
N ALA A 119 28.79 -40.51 -11.57
CA ALA A 119 28.89 -41.93 -11.21
C ALA A 119 28.09 -42.83 -12.16
N VAL A 120 26.88 -42.42 -12.57
CA VAL A 120 26.02 -43.17 -13.51
C VAL A 120 26.57 -43.12 -14.94
N ASN A 121 27.14 -41.99 -15.38
CA ASN A 121 27.73 -41.87 -16.71
C ASN A 121 29.15 -42.50 -16.79
N GLY A 122 29.87 -42.56 -15.67
CA GLY A 122 31.20 -43.17 -15.57
C GLY A 122 31.18 -44.68 -15.37
N SER A 123 30.02 -45.28 -15.07
CA SER A 123 29.83 -46.75 -14.98
C SER A 123 29.28 -47.36 -16.27
N GLY A 124 29.47 -46.65 -17.40
CA GLY A 124 29.12 -47.12 -18.74
C GLY A 124 30.19 -47.94 -19.45
N ASP A 125 31.36 -48.17 -18.83
CA ASP A 125 32.38 -49.06 -19.39
C ASP A 125 32.85 -50.08 -18.34
N GLU A 126 32.81 -51.33 -18.77
CA GLU A 126 33.27 -52.54 -18.12
C GLU A 126 32.41 -53.22 -17.03
N THR A 127 31.99 -54.43 -17.42
CA THR A 127 31.52 -55.59 -16.64
C THR A 127 30.03 -55.70 -16.32
N THR A 128 29.32 -56.30 -17.28
CA THR A 128 28.35 -57.35 -16.95
C THR A 128 29.02 -58.40 -16.05
N PRO A 129 28.41 -58.66 -14.87
CA PRO A 129 27.92 -60.01 -14.67
C PRO A 129 26.48 -59.99 -14.15
N THR A 130 25.64 -60.72 -14.87
CA THR A 130 24.54 -61.55 -14.35
C THR A 130 24.11 -61.30 -12.90
N VAL A 131 23.11 -60.43 -12.69
CA VAL A 131 22.22 -60.49 -11.52
C VAL A 131 20.80 -60.66 -12.00
N LYS A 132 20.50 -61.90 -12.37
CA LYS A 132 19.15 -62.43 -12.55
C LYS A 132 18.56 -62.66 -11.15
N GLY A 133 17.93 -61.64 -10.57
CA GLY A 133 17.24 -61.77 -9.28
C GLY A 133 17.23 -60.54 -8.39
N ALA A 134 16.81 -59.38 -8.90
CA ALA A 134 16.43 -58.23 -8.06
C ALA A 134 15.54 -57.22 -8.82
N MET A 135 14.83 -57.68 -9.85
CA MET A 135 13.98 -56.83 -10.70
C MET A 135 12.50 -57.01 -10.33
N GLU A 136 12.21 -56.88 -9.03
CA GLU A 136 10.85 -56.85 -8.50
C GLU A 136 10.86 -55.91 -7.29
N GLY A 137 10.72 -54.60 -7.54
CA GLY A 137 10.67 -53.62 -6.45
C GLY A 137 11.00 -52.18 -6.81
N MET A 138 11.66 -51.91 -7.94
CA MET A 138 11.85 -50.53 -8.42
C MET A 138 10.67 -50.14 -9.31
N ARG A 139 9.53 -49.96 -8.65
CA ARG A 139 8.36 -49.26 -9.18
C ARG A 139 8.87 -47.88 -9.60
N GLU A 140 8.88 -47.63 -10.91
CA GLU A 140 9.08 -46.28 -11.47
C GLU A 140 8.29 -45.30 -10.59
N PRO A 141 8.88 -44.17 -10.13
CA PRO A 141 8.05 -43.15 -9.51
C PRO A 141 7.04 -42.79 -10.57
N SER A 142 5.78 -43.13 -10.31
CA SER A 142 4.63 -42.78 -11.10
C SER A 142 4.76 -41.29 -11.37
N GLN A 143 5.26 -40.94 -12.55
CA GLN A 143 5.24 -39.57 -13.02
C GLN A 143 3.77 -39.25 -13.12
N VAL A 144 3.24 -38.63 -12.07
CA VAL A 144 1.90 -38.06 -12.05
C VAL A 144 1.86 -37.20 -13.30
N ARG A 145 1.13 -37.67 -14.31
CA ARG A 145 0.97 -36.94 -15.57
C ARG A 145 0.18 -35.69 -15.20
N LEU A 146 0.90 -34.62 -14.88
CA LEU A 146 0.31 -33.30 -14.69
C LEU A 146 -0.52 -33.01 -15.95
N PRO A 147 -1.81 -32.67 -15.82
CA PRO A 147 -2.60 -32.27 -16.96
C PRO A 147 -1.86 -31.08 -17.61
N ARG A 148 -1.51 -31.23 -18.90
CA ARG A 148 -0.80 -30.18 -19.65
C ARG A 148 -1.75 -29.00 -19.85
N ARG A 149 -1.73 -28.06 -18.90
CA ARG A 149 -2.42 -26.78 -19.03
C ARG A 149 -1.52 -25.82 -19.82
N PRO A 150 -2.01 -25.17 -20.90
CA PRO A 150 -1.20 -24.23 -21.68
C PRO A 150 -0.77 -23.01 -20.85
N TYR A 151 -1.54 -22.66 -19.81
CA TYR A 151 -1.28 -21.53 -18.92
C TYR A 151 -1.47 -21.94 -17.45
N PRO A 152 -0.43 -22.45 -16.77
CA PRO A 152 -0.53 -22.90 -15.37
C PRO A 152 -0.73 -21.74 -14.37
N GLN A 153 -0.50 -20.50 -14.79
CA GLN A 153 -0.64 -19.30 -13.96
C GLN A 153 -2.06 -18.71 -14.01
N LEU A 154 -2.91 -19.17 -14.93
CA LEU A 154 -4.26 -18.62 -15.13
C LEU A 154 -5.29 -19.39 -14.30
N VAL A 155 -5.83 -18.75 -13.28
CA VAL A 155 -6.87 -19.34 -12.43
C VAL A 155 -8.21 -19.31 -13.14
N THR A 156 -8.88 -20.46 -13.25
CA THR A 156 -10.24 -20.53 -13.77
C THR A 156 -11.29 -20.27 -12.70
N VAL A 157 -12.44 -19.74 -13.14
CA VAL A 157 -13.60 -19.53 -12.28
C VAL A 157 -14.17 -20.86 -11.80
N GLU A 158 -14.21 -21.85 -12.68
CA GLU A 158 -14.67 -23.21 -12.37
C GLU A 158 -13.48 -24.10 -11.95
N PRO A 159 -13.69 -25.01 -10.98
CA PRO A 159 -12.68 -25.97 -10.58
C PRO A 159 -12.44 -27.00 -11.68
N GLU A 160 -11.18 -27.14 -12.07
CA GLU A 160 -10.73 -28.20 -12.98
C GLU A 160 -10.06 -29.35 -12.20
N GLU A 161 -10.10 -30.56 -12.76
CA GLU A 161 -9.47 -31.73 -12.16
C GLU A 161 -7.94 -31.61 -12.21
N GLY A 162 -7.26 -31.85 -11.07
CA GLY A 162 -5.81 -31.76 -10.97
C GLY A 162 -5.25 -30.36 -10.72
N GLU A 163 -6.09 -29.36 -10.47
CA GLU A 163 -5.66 -28.00 -10.08
C GLU A 163 -4.83 -27.97 -8.80
N GLU A 164 -5.07 -28.89 -7.87
CA GLU A 164 -4.30 -29.03 -6.63
C GLU A 164 -2.81 -29.30 -6.91
N LEU A 165 -2.51 -30.05 -7.98
CA LEU A 165 -1.15 -30.35 -8.39
C LEU A 165 -0.48 -29.16 -9.11
N ILE A 166 -1.27 -28.24 -9.68
CA ILE A 166 -0.78 -27.06 -10.41
C ILE A 166 -0.55 -25.89 -9.46
N TYR A 167 -1.52 -25.60 -8.60
CA TYR A 167 -1.49 -24.42 -7.74
C TYR A 167 -0.88 -24.67 -6.36
N GLY A 168 -0.80 -25.94 -5.93
CA GLY A 168 -0.18 -26.34 -4.67
C GLY A 168 -0.69 -25.51 -3.49
N GLU A 169 0.21 -24.75 -2.87
CA GLU A 169 -0.07 -23.91 -1.69
C GLU A 169 -1.09 -22.79 -1.94
N ALA A 170 -1.28 -22.35 -3.18
CA ALA A 170 -2.26 -21.32 -3.52
C ALA A 170 -3.71 -21.85 -3.54
N MET A 171 -3.89 -23.18 -3.54
CA MET A 171 -5.19 -23.80 -3.76
C MET A 171 -6.25 -23.44 -2.69
N PRO A 172 -5.94 -23.39 -1.38
CA PRO A 172 -6.88 -22.91 -0.37
C PRO A 172 -7.33 -21.46 -0.60
N ALA A 173 -6.46 -20.60 -1.11
CA ALA A 173 -6.82 -19.22 -1.42
C ALA A 173 -7.70 -19.14 -2.69
N ILE A 174 -7.49 -20.01 -3.67
CA ILE A 174 -8.32 -20.12 -4.88
C ILE A 174 -9.73 -20.62 -4.54
N THR A 175 -9.86 -21.67 -3.71
CA THR A 175 -11.20 -22.15 -3.28
C THR A 175 -11.96 -21.07 -2.54
N GLU A 176 -11.28 -20.35 -1.64
CA GLU A 176 -11.89 -19.25 -0.91
C GLU A 176 -12.29 -18.11 -1.84
N TRP A 177 -11.47 -17.77 -2.83
CA TRP A 177 -11.78 -16.73 -3.82
C TRP A 177 -13.01 -17.09 -4.65
N ARG A 178 -13.12 -18.35 -5.10
CA ARG A 178 -14.33 -18.87 -5.78
C ARG A 178 -15.57 -18.82 -4.87
N GLY A 179 -15.40 -19.09 -3.58
CA GLY A 179 -16.44 -18.96 -2.57
C GLY A 179 -16.92 -17.51 -2.41
N ALA A 180 -15.99 -16.57 -2.22
CA ALA A 180 -16.29 -15.14 -2.10
C ALA A 180 -16.98 -14.58 -3.34
N ARG A 181 -16.61 -15.06 -4.54
CA ARG A 181 -17.27 -14.70 -5.79
C ARG A 181 -18.72 -15.15 -5.84
N ARG A 182 -19.01 -16.41 -5.47
CA ARG A 182 -20.39 -16.90 -5.36
C ARG A 182 -21.20 -16.12 -4.33
N MET A 183 -20.60 -15.81 -3.18
CA MET A 183 -21.26 -14.96 -2.18
C MET A 183 -21.58 -13.56 -2.71
N LEU A 184 -20.72 -12.97 -3.53
CA LEU A 184 -20.97 -11.67 -4.15
C LEU A 184 -22.17 -11.72 -5.11
N ASP A 185 -22.29 -12.80 -5.88
CA ASP A 185 -23.39 -13.03 -6.82
C ASP A 185 -24.72 -13.32 -6.09
N GLU A 186 -24.67 -14.05 -4.97
CA GLU A 186 -25.85 -14.44 -4.18
C GLU A 186 -26.30 -13.38 -3.18
N ALA A 187 -25.42 -12.47 -2.75
CA ALA A 187 -25.69 -11.51 -1.70
C ALA A 187 -26.85 -10.58 -2.07
N ARG A 188 -27.91 -10.61 -1.24
CA ARG A 188 -29.09 -9.74 -1.43
C ARG A 188 -28.94 -8.38 -0.75
N ARG A 189 -28.21 -8.32 0.37
CA ARG A 189 -28.03 -7.09 1.14
C ARG A 189 -26.77 -6.36 0.69
N ARG A 190 -26.83 -5.02 0.68
CA ARG A 190 -25.70 -4.17 0.29
C ARG A 190 -24.45 -4.42 1.16
N LEU A 191 -24.62 -4.61 2.47
CA LEU A 191 -23.48 -4.87 3.37
C LEU A 191 -22.83 -6.22 3.08
N ASP A 192 -23.62 -7.28 2.89
CA ASP A 192 -23.11 -8.60 2.53
C ASP A 192 -22.34 -8.57 1.19
N LYS A 193 -22.81 -7.78 0.21
CA LYS A 193 -22.07 -7.52 -1.04
C LYS A 193 -20.74 -6.83 -0.80
N LEU A 194 -20.71 -5.82 0.06
CA LEU A 194 -19.47 -5.09 0.37
C LEU A 194 -18.48 -5.97 1.12
N ASP A 195 -18.95 -6.78 2.07
CA ASP A 195 -18.10 -7.73 2.81
C ASP A 195 -17.54 -8.81 1.87
N ALA A 196 -18.38 -9.40 1.01
CA ALA A 196 -17.93 -10.38 0.00
C ALA A 196 -16.93 -9.76 -0.98
N ARG A 197 -17.18 -8.52 -1.46
CA ARG A 197 -16.27 -7.81 -2.36
C ARG A 197 -14.94 -7.48 -1.70
N GLN A 198 -14.96 -7.06 -0.42
CA GLN A 198 -13.75 -6.81 0.36
C GLN A 198 -12.92 -8.09 0.46
N ARG A 199 -13.56 -9.21 0.87
CA ARG A 199 -12.86 -10.49 1.03
C ARG A 199 -12.29 -10.98 -0.30
N MET A 200 -13.05 -10.83 -1.38
CA MET A 200 -12.60 -11.17 -2.73
C MET A 200 -11.33 -10.40 -3.08
N LEU A 201 -11.32 -9.06 -2.95
CA LEU A 201 -10.12 -8.25 -3.27
C LEU A 201 -8.90 -8.59 -2.41
N GLU A 202 -9.08 -8.88 -1.13
CA GLU A 202 -7.98 -9.32 -0.25
C GLU A 202 -7.35 -10.62 -0.78
N LEU A 203 -8.18 -11.57 -1.22
CA LEU A 203 -7.71 -12.82 -1.84
C LEU A 203 -7.08 -12.57 -3.21
N GLU A 204 -7.63 -11.67 -4.03
CA GLU A 204 -7.03 -11.33 -5.31
C GLU A 204 -5.65 -10.69 -5.16
N ILE A 205 -5.47 -9.80 -4.19
CA ILE A 205 -4.16 -9.21 -3.86
C ILE A 205 -3.17 -10.30 -3.46
N ARG A 206 -3.60 -11.26 -2.63
CA ARG A 206 -2.75 -12.37 -2.17
C ARG A 206 -2.37 -13.31 -3.33
N LEU A 207 -3.35 -13.72 -4.14
CA LEU A 207 -3.14 -14.64 -5.27
C LEU A 207 -2.22 -14.03 -6.33
N VAL A 208 -2.39 -12.74 -6.63
CA VAL A 208 -1.58 -12.05 -7.64
C VAL A 208 -0.21 -11.66 -7.09
N GLY A 209 -0.15 -11.17 -5.85
CA GLY A 209 1.07 -10.68 -5.22
C GLY A 209 2.00 -11.82 -4.79
N ASP A 210 1.49 -12.75 -3.98
CA ASP A 210 2.30 -13.77 -3.31
C ASP A 210 2.47 -15.01 -4.19
N HIS A 211 1.43 -15.38 -4.95
CA HIS A 211 1.42 -16.60 -5.77
C HIS A 211 1.61 -16.33 -7.26
N GLU A 212 1.79 -15.07 -7.67
CA GLU A 212 2.05 -14.68 -9.06
C GLU A 212 0.97 -15.13 -10.07
N LEU A 213 -0.24 -15.42 -9.59
CA LEU A 213 -1.35 -15.94 -10.40
C LEU A 213 -2.07 -14.83 -11.15
N THR A 214 -2.64 -15.17 -12.31
CA THR A 214 -3.48 -14.29 -13.12
C THR A 214 -4.94 -14.66 -12.92
N LEU A 215 -5.75 -13.66 -12.59
CA LEU A 215 -7.17 -13.84 -12.27
C LEU A 215 -8.06 -13.27 -13.37
N PRO A 216 -9.17 -13.95 -13.74
CA PRO A 216 -10.10 -13.46 -14.74
C PRO A 216 -10.87 -12.24 -14.19
N PRO A 217 -11.16 -11.22 -15.01
CA PRO A 217 -11.18 -11.22 -16.48
C PRO A 217 -9.89 -10.73 -17.16
N ALA A 218 -8.74 -10.76 -16.49
CA ALA A 218 -7.51 -10.21 -17.05
C ALA A 218 -7.03 -10.91 -18.32
N VAL A 219 -6.41 -10.15 -19.23
CA VAL A 219 -5.73 -10.67 -20.42
C VAL A 219 -4.35 -11.20 -20.00
N TYR A 220 -4.10 -12.48 -20.29
CA TYR A 220 -2.81 -13.14 -20.08
C TYR A 220 -1.97 -13.04 -21.37
N PRO A 221 -0.62 -12.97 -21.30
CA PRO A 221 0.25 -12.96 -20.12
C PRO A 221 0.41 -11.59 -19.47
N TRP A 222 0.58 -11.57 -18.14
CA TRP A 222 1.02 -10.37 -17.41
C TRP A 222 2.53 -10.31 -17.31
N ASP A 223 3.09 -9.13 -17.54
CA ASP A 223 4.46 -8.84 -17.14
C ASP A 223 4.53 -8.42 -15.65
N ARG A 224 5.75 -8.16 -15.15
CA ARG A 224 5.95 -7.72 -13.75
C ARG A 224 5.41 -6.30 -13.48
N ALA A 225 5.29 -5.45 -14.49
CA ALA A 225 4.72 -4.11 -14.34
C ALA A 225 3.19 -4.22 -14.25
N ASP A 226 2.56 -4.93 -15.18
CA ASP A 226 1.11 -5.22 -15.20
C ASP A 226 0.65 -5.79 -13.87
N ARG A 227 1.41 -6.77 -13.33
CA ARG A 227 1.09 -7.39 -12.03
C ARG A 227 1.15 -6.40 -10.88
N ARG A 228 2.17 -5.53 -10.84
CA ARG A 228 2.32 -4.50 -9.78
C ARG A 228 1.21 -3.47 -9.87
N ASP A 229 0.91 -2.99 -11.07
CA ASP A 229 -0.14 -2.03 -11.33
C ASP A 229 -1.50 -2.60 -10.94
N GLU A 230 -1.73 -3.87 -11.24
CA GLU A 230 -2.97 -4.54 -10.89
C GLU A 230 -3.12 -4.75 -9.38
N VAL A 231 -2.06 -5.19 -8.68
CA VAL A 231 -2.07 -5.25 -7.20
C VAL A 231 -2.33 -3.88 -6.61
N TRP A 232 -1.72 -2.83 -7.16
CA TRP A 232 -1.94 -1.46 -6.71
C TRP A 232 -3.39 -1.00 -6.93
N ARG A 233 -3.97 -1.23 -8.13
CA ARG A 233 -5.39 -0.95 -8.44
C ARG A 233 -6.34 -1.66 -7.48
N ARG A 234 -6.07 -2.93 -7.16
CA ARG A 234 -6.87 -3.70 -6.21
C ARG A 234 -6.75 -3.20 -4.78
N LYS A 235 -5.56 -2.79 -4.34
CA LYS A 235 -5.36 -2.14 -3.02
C LYS A 235 -6.15 -0.84 -2.91
N GLN A 236 -6.09 0.01 -3.93
CA GLN A 236 -6.88 1.24 -3.96
C GLN A 236 -8.38 0.95 -3.91
N SER A 237 -8.85 -0.02 -4.70
CA SER A 237 -10.26 -0.46 -4.68
C SER A 237 -10.69 -0.98 -3.30
N LEU A 238 -9.78 -1.66 -2.59
CA LEU A 238 -10.04 -2.16 -1.23
C LEU A 238 -10.21 -1.01 -0.22
N GLU A 239 -9.39 0.03 -0.33
CA GLU A 239 -9.50 1.23 0.52
C GLU A 239 -10.82 1.97 0.25
N ASP A 240 -11.17 2.19 -1.01
CA ASP A 240 -12.43 2.81 -1.40
C ASP A 240 -13.65 2.02 -0.88
N LEU A 241 -13.60 0.69 -0.97
CA LEU A 241 -14.66 -0.18 -0.43
C LEU A 241 -14.76 -0.12 1.09
N ARG A 242 -13.64 0.00 1.82
CA ARG A 242 -13.67 0.17 3.27
C ARG A 242 -14.34 1.48 3.66
N VAL A 243 -14.09 2.55 2.90
CA VAL A 243 -14.77 3.84 3.10
C VAL A 243 -16.26 3.71 2.79
N GLU A 244 -16.64 3.07 1.68
CA GLU A 244 -18.04 2.85 1.33
C GLU A 244 -18.78 2.02 2.38
N ARG A 245 -18.16 0.94 2.87
CA ARG A 245 -18.68 0.09 3.94
C ARG A 245 -18.91 0.88 5.22
N ASN A 246 -17.92 1.66 5.66
CA ASN A 246 -18.05 2.49 6.86
C ASN A 246 -19.19 3.51 6.72
N ARG A 247 -19.34 4.13 5.54
CA ARG A 247 -20.47 5.01 5.24
C ARG A 247 -21.80 4.26 5.27
N ALA A 248 -21.89 3.06 4.69
CA ALA A 248 -23.11 2.26 4.69
C ALA A 248 -23.54 1.84 6.11
N VAL A 249 -22.57 1.49 6.97
CA VAL A 249 -22.82 1.18 8.39
C VAL A 249 -23.29 2.42 9.15
N LEU A 250 -22.63 3.56 8.96
CA LEU A 250 -23.03 4.84 9.57
C LEU A 250 -24.46 5.20 9.18
N TRP A 251 -24.79 5.13 7.89
CA TRP A 251 -26.15 5.42 7.39
C TRP A 251 -27.20 4.46 7.95
N ARG A 252 -26.86 3.17 8.12
CA ARG A 252 -27.76 2.20 8.77
C ARG A 252 -28.03 2.58 10.22
N TRP A 253 -27.02 3.05 10.94
CA TRP A 253 -27.17 3.55 12.32
C TRP A 253 -28.01 4.82 12.39
N VAL A 254 -27.72 5.82 11.55
CA VAL A 254 -28.51 7.05 11.45
C VAL A 254 -29.97 6.74 11.15
N ARG A 255 -30.23 5.84 10.19
CA ARG A 255 -31.60 5.45 9.83
C ARG A 255 -32.31 4.74 10.98
N ARG A 256 -31.61 3.88 11.74
CA ARG A 256 -32.16 3.25 12.96
C ARG A 256 -32.51 4.28 14.03
N LEU A 257 -31.63 5.25 14.28
CA LEU A 257 -31.88 6.33 15.23
C LEU A 257 -33.10 7.16 14.83
N LEU A 258 -33.21 7.52 13.55
CA LEU A 258 -34.38 8.23 13.01
C LEU A 258 -35.68 7.42 13.16
N THR A 259 -35.65 6.11 12.89
CA THR A 259 -36.85 5.27 13.04
C THR A 259 -37.25 5.04 14.50
N LEU A 260 -36.29 5.00 15.42
CA LEU A 260 -36.55 4.85 16.86
C LEU A 260 -37.06 6.15 17.49
N GLY A 261 -36.54 7.31 17.05
CA GLY A 261 -37.05 8.62 17.46
C GLY A 261 -38.49 8.89 17.01
N LEU A 262 -38.98 8.19 15.99
CA LEU A 262 -40.37 8.30 15.52
C LEU A 262 -41.39 7.56 16.41
N TRP A 263 -40.94 6.69 17.31
CA TRP A 263 -41.80 5.95 18.25
C TRP A 263 -41.96 6.65 19.62
N TRP A 264 -41.29 7.78 19.82
CA TRP A 264 -41.33 8.56 21.07
C TRP A 264 -42.22 9.82 20.99
N ARG A 265 -43.09 9.89 19.98
CA ARG A 265 -44.13 10.93 19.81
C ARG A 265 -45.48 10.27 19.64
#